data_AF-A0A7Y5N2Z0-F1
#
_entry.id   AF-A0A7Y5N2Z0-F1
#
_cell.length_a   1.000
_cell.length_b   1.000
_cell.length_c   1.000
_cell.angle_alpha   90.00
_cell.angle_beta   90.00
_cell.angle_gamma   90.00
#
_symmetry.space_group_name_H-M   'P 1'
#
loop_
_entity.id
_entity.type
_entity.pdbx_description
1 polymer ?
#
loop_
_entity_poly.entity_id
_entity_poly.type
_entity_poly.pdbx_seq_one_letter_code
_entity_poly.pdbx_strand_id
1 'polypeptide(L)'
;MTSNSLWLLCLPLATYVTSYLYLAWYHGSPWLWNTIVHESGALTLLQTVFYASHFAGHIPSLTVIAILFCAWFSVLTPNAAQRTLSLRWLLSSVGFALVCLLFSFSYFGFDETLAYLTLQKQSEVRSEPGGSYLLHLPSTLSLVILIPLYISAVLLLFRRPLIWNSRRLRPILITTAAAVLFAWLLTSSLDQLLHSLEDPRYLAHSVRELATFPLVFFPLPLALWLAGTQPETSRRSQNLPKGIAVLLLAALPLLSIQVLIPLQAGIDNLAQQPDFAHDGLSINYLLASHYFEHVLDTIFFTLLCFAIIPPRGGFWTYSSSYN
;
A
#
# COMPACT_ATOMS: atom_id res chain seq x y z
N MET A 1 -3.47 -27.37 -13.93
CA MET A 1 -3.12 -26.08 -13.30
C MET A 1 -4.33 -25.59 -12.51
N THR A 2 -4.48 -25.93 -11.23
CA THR A 2 -5.48 -25.27 -10.38
C THR A 2 -4.82 -24.05 -9.76
N SER A 3 -4.79 -22.93 -10.49
CA SER A 3 -4.14 -21.70 -10.04
C SER A 3 -5.01 -21.01 -8.99
N ASN A 4 -5.14 -21.62 -7.82
CA ASN A 4 -5.92 -21.08 -6.71
C ASN A 4 -5.38 -19.72 -6.24
N SER A 5 -4.11 -19.39 -6.51
CA SER A 5 -3.56 -18.08 -6.18
C SER A 5 -4.18 -16.94 -7.00
N LEU A 6 -4.87 -17.21 -8.11
CA LEU A 6 -5.63 -16.17 -8.83
C LEU A 6 -6.81 -15.64 -8.01
N TRP A 7 -7.28 -16.35 -6.99
CA TRP A 7 -8.27 -15.80 -6.05
C TRP A 7 -7.77 -14.54 -5.32
N LEU A 8 -6.45 -14.34 -5.23
CA LEU A 8 -5.88 -13.08 -4.71
C LEU A 8 -6.22 -11.89 -5.61
N LEU A 9 -6.46 -12.08 -6.92
CA LEU A 9 -6.92 -11.00 -7.82
C LEU A 9 -8.37 -10.59 -7.52
N CYS A 10 -9.16 -11.49 -6.94
CA CYS A 10 -10.53 -11.18 -6.56
C CYS A 10 -10.61 -10.31 -5.32
N LEU A 11 -9.56 -10.28 -4.47
CA LEU A 11 -9.59 -9.53 -3.22
C LEU A 11 -9.65 -8.01 -3.44
N PRO A 12 -8.77 -7.38 -4.25
CA PRO A 12 -8.91 -5.96 -4.56
C PRO A 12 -10.25 -5.62 -5.21
N LEU A 13 -10.69 -6.45 -6.17
CA LEU A 13 -11.97 -6.25 -6.85
C LEU A 13 -13.15 -6.30 -5.87
N ALA A 14 -13.18 -7.31 -5.00
CA ALA A 14 -14.21 -7.44 -3.97
C ALA A 14 -14.19 -6.23 -3.04
N THR A 15 -13.02 -5.79 -2.59
CA THR A 15 -12.86 -4.59 -1.75
C THR A 15 -13.43 -3.34 -2.43
N TYR A 16 -13.07 -3.06 -3.69
CA TYR A 16 -13.62 -1.91 -4.42
C TYR A 16 -15.13 -2.00 -4.60
N VAL A 17 -15.66 -3.17 -4.96
CA VAL A 17 -17.10 -3.38 -5.14
C VAL A 17 -17.85 -3.20 -3.82
N THR A 18 -17.37 -3.79 -2.72
CA THR A 18 -18.02 -3.64 -1.41
C THR A 18 -17.98 -2.21 -0.91
N SER A 19 -16.86 -1.51 -1.11
CA SER A 19 -16.72 -0.10 -0.74
C SER A 19 -17.63 0.79 -1.58
N TYR A 20 -17.77 0.53 -2.89
CA TYR A 20 -18.71 1.23 -3.76
C TYR A 20 -20.15 1.04 -3.28
N LEU A 21 -20.56 -0.22 -3.06
CA LEU A 21 -21.92 -0.54 -2.62
C LEU A 21 -22.24 0.09 -1.27
N TYR A 22 -21.28 0.08 -0.34
CA TYR A 22 -21.43 0.76 0.95
C TYR A 22 -21.62 2.27 0.78
N LEU A 23 -20.78 2.95 -0.01
CA LEU A 23 -20.92 4.38 -0.27
C LEU A 23 -22.23 4.69 -1.01
N ALA A 24 -22.67 3.81 -1.91
CA ALA A 24 -23.89 4.00 -2.70
C ALA A 24 -25.13 3.91 -1.81
N TRP A 25 -25.11 2.96 -0.87
CA TRP A 25 -26.11 2.86 0.19
C TRP A 25 -26.09 4.09 1.09
N TYR A 26 -24.90 4.53 1.54
CA TYR A 26 -24.74 5.68 2.44
C TYR A 26 -25.30 6.98 1.82
N HIS A 27 -24.97 7.24 0.56
CA HIS A 27 -25.42 8.45 -0.16
C HIS A 27 -26.82 8.31 -0.79
N GLY A 28 -27.47 7.15 -0.67
CA GLY A 28 -28.77 6.88 -1.29
C GLY A 28 -28.76 6.97 -2.82
N SER A 29 -27.60 6.79 -3.46
CA SER A 29 -27.42 6.92 -4.91
C SER A 29 -26.61 5.75 -5.48
N PRO A 30 -27.13 5.04 -6.48
CA PRO A 30 -26.37 3.98 -7.17
C PRO A 30 -25.30 4.52 -8.11
N TRP A 31 -25.27 5.84 -8.38
CA TRP A 31 -24.36 6.47 -9.34
C TRP A 31 -23.53 7.56 -8.67
N LEU A 32 -22.38 7.17 -8.12
CA LEU A 32 -21.56 8.03 -7.25
C LEU A 32 -20.50 8.87 -7.95
N TRP A 33 -20.30 8.75 -9.27
CA TRP A 33 -19.12 9.34 -9.93
C TRP A 33 -18.99 10.85 -9.74
N ASN A 34 -20.12 11.56 -9.65
CA ASN A 34 -20.18 13.00 -9.41
C ASN A 34 -20.56 13.35 -7.96
N THR A 35 -20.64 12.36 -7.07
CA THR A 35 -20.96 12.54 -5.65
C THR A 35 -19.67 12.78 -4.90
N ILE A 36 -19.65 13.80 -4.05
CA ILE A 36 -18.52 14.08 -3.14
C ILE A 36 -18.43 12.93 -2.14
N VAL A 37 -17.32 12.21 -2.17
CA VAL A 37 -17.10 11.07 -1.27
C VAL A 37 -15.84 11.20 -0.42
N HIS A 38 -14.90 12.05 -0.83
CA HIS A 38 -13.64 12.22 -0.14
C HIS A 38 -13.82 12.91 1.21
N GLU A 39 -12.98 12.56 2.18
CA GLU A 39 -13.09 13.10 3.55
C GLU A 39 -12.89 14.61 3.61
N SER A 40 -12.21 15.21 2.62
CA SER A 40 -12.06 16.66 2.53
C SER A 40 -13.33 17.41 2.16
N GLY A 41 -14.38 16.73 1.70
CA GLY A 41 -15.61 17.37 1.22
C GLY A 41 -15.48 18.07 -0.12
N ALA A 42 -14.34 17.96 -0.82
CA ALA A 42 -14.10 18.67 -2.08
C ALA A 42 -14.12 17.76 -3.32
N LEU A 43 -13.78 16.47 -3.16
CA LEU A 43 -13.56 15.57 -4.29
C LEU A 43 -14.70 14.58 -4.48
N THR A 44 -15.17 14.50 -5.71
CA THR A 44 -16.12 13.48 -6.19
C THR A 44 -15.46 12.10 -6.27
N LEU A 45 -16.23 11.01 -6.32
CA LEU A 45 -15.68 9.66 -6.46
C LEU A 45 -14.76 9.54 -7.68
N LEU A 46 -15.15 10.13 -8.82
CA LEU A 46 -14.30 10.11 -10.02
C LEU A 46 -12.95 10.78 -9.76
N GLN A 47 -12.96 11.94 -9.09
CA GLN A 47 -11.74 12.67 -8.73
C GLN A 47 -10.92 11.91 -7.70
N THR A 48 -11.55 11.26 -6.73
CA THR A 48 -10.87 10.41 -5.72
C THR A 48 -10.17 9.21 -6.37
N VAL A 49 -10.81 8.54 -7.32
CA VAL A 49 -10.20 7.41 -8.07
C VAL A 49 -9.00 7.86 -8.89
N PHE A 50 -9.06 9.06 -9.46
CA PHE A 50 -8.01 9.63 -10.29
C PHE A 50 -7.26 10.77 -9.58
N TYR A 51 -7.05 10.65 -8.27
CA TYR A 51 -6.44 11.71 -7.46
C TYR A 51 -4.91 11.76 -7.66
N ALA A 52 -4.51 12.24 -8.84
CA ALA A 52 -3.14 12.12 -9.31
C ALA A 52 -2.13 13.04 -8.60
N SER A 53 -2.58 14.16 -8.04
CA SER A 53 -1.73 15.04 -7.22
C SER A 53 -1.34 14.35 -5.92
N HIS A 54 -2.32 13.73 -5.25
CA HIS A 54 -2.10 12.90 -4.07
C HIS A 54 -1.15 11.73 -4.35
N PHE A 55 -1.39 10.97 -5.43
CA PHE A 55 -0.48 9.92 -5.89
C PHE A 55 0.97 10.42 -6.05
N ALA A 56 1.19 11.64 -6.55
CA ALA A 56 2.54 12.20 -6.72
C ALA A 56 3.31 12.31 -5.38
N GLY A 57 2.61 12.69 -4.30
CA GLY A 57 3.18 12.74 -2.95
C GLY A 57 3.50 11.36 -2.39
N HIS A 58 2.81 10.32 -2.87
CA HIS A 58 2.95 8.94 -2.40
C HIS A 58 4.10 8.19 -3.08
N ILE A 59 4.59 8.65 -4.23
CA ILE A 59 5.64 7.94 -4.99
C ILE A 59 6.83 7.53 -4.10
N PRO A 60 7.37 8.36 -3.20
CA PRO A 60 8.46 7.96 -2.33
C PRO A 60 8.09 6.85 -1.33
N SER A 61 6.95 6.97 -0.63
CA SER A 61 6.49 5.95 0.34
C SER A 61 6.18 4.63 -0.36
N LEU A 62 5.46 4.67 -1.50
CA LEU A 62 5.16 3.50 -2.32
C LEU A 62 6.41 2.79 -2.83
N THR A 63 7.44 3.56 -3.19
CA THR A 63 8.73 3.00 -3.62
C THR A 63 9.40 2.23 -2.48
N VAL A 64 9.43 2.80 -1.27
CA VAL A 64 9.94 2.13 -0.07
C VAL A 64 9.16 0.85 0.22
N ILE A 65 7.82 0.93 0.22
CA ILE A 65 6.95 -0.20 0.52
C ILE A 65 7.13 -1.32 -0.53
N ALA A 66 7.24 -1.00 -1.83
CA ALA A 66 7.48 -1.97 -2.89
C ALA A 66 8.82 -2.70 -2.72
N ILE A 67 9.89 -1.97 -2.37
CA ILE A 67 11.20 -2.57 -2.10
C ILE A 67 11.14 -3.48 -0.86
N LEU A 68 10.52 -3.02 0.23
CA LEU A 68 10.32 -3.83 1.44
C LEU A 68 9.53 -5.10 1.13
N PHE A 69 8.45 -4.97 0.35
CA PHE A 69 7.59 -6.09 -0.06
C PHE A 69 8.35 -7.14 -0.86
N CYS A 70 9.07 -6.72 -1.89
CA CYS A 70 9.92 -7.60 -2.69
C CYS A 70 11.06 -8.23 -1.87
N ALA A 71 11.68 -7.47 -0.98
CA ALA A 71 12.76 -7.97 -0.12
C ALA A 71 12.24 -9.03 0.85
N TRP A 72 11.11 -8.81 1.51
CA TRP A 72 10.47 -9.80 2.38
C TRP A 72 10.01 -11.04 1.62
N PHE A 73 9.39 -10.88 0.45
CA PHE A 73 9.06 -12.01 -0.41
C PHE A 73 10.31 -12.85 -0.74
N SER A 74 11.44 -12.19 -0.98
CA SER A 74 12.72 -12.85 -1.25
C SER A 74 13.32 -13.54 -0.02
N VAL A 75 13.12 -13.01 1.18
CA VAL A 75 13.50 -13.68 2.44
C VAL A 75 12.67 -14.94 2.66
N LEU A 76 11.36 -14.87 2.34
CA LEU A 76 10.38 -15.88 2.70
C LEU A 76 10.22 -17.03 1.71
N THR A 77 10.81 -16.93 0.52
CA THR A 77 10.65 -17.92 -0.56
C THR A 77 11.99 -18.45 -1.09
N PRO A 78 12.15 -19.78 -1.28
CA PRO A 78 13.42 -20.40 -1.70
C PRO A 78 13.93 -19.89 -3.05
N ASN A 79 13.02 -19.76 -4.00
CA ASN A 79 13.33 -19.54 -5.41
C ASN A 79 12.94 -18.15 -5.90
N ALA A 80 12.65 -17.19 -5.02
CA ALA A 80 12.81 -15.79 -5.40
C ALA A 80 14.33 -15.56 -5.61
N ALA A 81 14.86 -16.08 -6.72
CA ALA A 81 16.21 -15.77 -7.16
C ALA A 81 16.28 -14.26 -7.34
N GLN A 82 17.43 -13.67 -7.01
CA GLN A 82 17.75 -12.29 -7.34
C GLN A 82 17.68 -12.14 -8.86
N ARG A 83 16.49 -11.83 -9.36
CA ARG A 83 16.30 -11.53 -10.77
C ARG A 83 16.83 -10.13 -10.97
N THR A 84 17.54 -9.94 -12.07
CA THR A 84 17.93 -8.62 -12.51
C THR A 84 16.68 -7.77 -12.70
N LEU A 85 16.80 -6.50 -12.34
CA LEU A 85 15.73 -5.53 -12.48
C LEU A 85 15.19 -5.56 -13.92
N SER A 86 13.88 -5.72 -14.08
CA SER A 86 13.28 -5.76 -15.41
C SER A 86 13.10 -4.35 -15.94
N LEU A 87 13.93 -4.00 -16.92
CA LEU A 87 13.85 -2.70 -17.59
C LEU A 87 12.45 -2.42 -18.17
N ARG A 88 11.79 -3.44 -18.76
CA ARG A 88 10.43 -3.29 -19.31
C ARG A 88 9.43 -2.82 -18.24
N TRP A 89 9.40 -3.48 -17.09
CA TRP A 89 8.48 -3.13 -16.01
C TRP A 89 8.88 -1.83 -15.31
N LEU A 90 10.17 -1.54 -15.20
CA LEU A 90 10.66 -0.25 -14.73
C LEU A 90 10.17 0.89 -15.62
N LEU A 91 10.37 0.78 -16.93
CA LEU A 91 9.90 1.76 -17.91
C LEU A 91 8.37 1.89 -17.89
N SER A 92 7.65 0.80 -17.65
CA SER A 92 6.18 0.83 -17.51
C SER A 92 5.77 1.59 -16.24
N SER A 93 6.43 1.36 -15.12
CA SER A 93 6.20 2.07 -13.85
C SER A 93 6.51 3.56 -13.96
N VAL A 94 7.64 3.91 -14.60
CA VAL A 94 8.03 5.30 -14.86
C VAL A 94 7.06 5.96 -15.83
N GLY A 95 6.71 5.29 -16.94
CA GLY A 95 5.73 5.79 -17.90
C GLY A 95 4.36 6.04 -17.27
N PHE A 96 3.89 5.12 -16.43
CA PHE A 96 2.65 5.30 -15.67
C PHE A 96 2.71 6.50 -14.73
N ALA A 97 3.80 6.64 -13.96
CA ALA A 97 3.99 7.78 -13.08
C ALA A 97 4.01 9.10 -13.86
N LEU A 98 4.71 9.15 -15.01
CA LEU A 98 4.74 10.33 -15.89
C LEU A 98 3.35 10.68 -16.43
N VAL A 99 2.56 9.71 -16.87
CA VAL A 99 1.17 9.96 -17.33
C VAL A 99 0.31 10.52 -16.19
N CYS A 100 0.41 9.97 -14.98
CA CYS A 100 -0.33 10.48 -13.83
C CYS A 100 0.12 11.90 -13.46
N LEU A 101 1.43 12.20 -13.51
CA LEU A 101 1.93 13.56 -13.27
C LEU A 101 1.45 14.56 -14.31
N LEU A 102 1.48 14.20 -15.60
CA LEU A 102 0.93 15.05 -16.67
C LEU A 102 -0.57 15.30 -16.47
N PHE A 103 -1.32 14.26 -16.14
CA PHE A 103 -2.73 14.39 -15.79
C PHE A 103 -2.92 15.31 -14.58
N SER A 104 -2.11 15.14 -13.53
CA SER A 104 -2.13 15.97 -12.33
C SER A 104 -1.95 17.46 -12.64
N PHE A 105 -0.90 17.80 -13.38
CA PHE A 105 -0.65 19.17 -13.82
C PHE A 105 -1.80 19.74 -14.66
N SER A 106 -2.40 18.93 -15.53
CA SER A 106 -3.49 19.37 -16.40
C SER A 106 -4.83 19.57 -15.69
N TYR A 107 -5.13 18.76 -14.68
CA TYR A 107 -6.44 18.70 -14.03
C TYR A 107 -6.47 19.39 -12.67
N PHE A 108 -5.50 19.09 -11.81
CA PHE A 108 -5.39 19.65 -10.45
C PHE A 108 -4.57 20.94 -10.41
N GLY A 109 -3.76 21.21 -11.44
CA GLY A 109 -3.00 22.43 -11.59
C GLY A 109 -1.56 22.34 -11.07
N PHE A 110 -0.80 23.39 -11.35
CA PHE A 110 0.64 23.44 -11.09
C PHE A 110 0.97 23.49 -9.60
N ASP A 111 0.39 24.43 -8.86
CA ASP A 111 0.72 24.66 -7.45
C ASP A 111 0.38 23.43 -6.59
N GLU A 112 -0.78 22.85 -6.84
CA GLU A 112 -1.28 21.64 -6.18
C GLU A 112 -0.34 20.44 -6.39
N THR A 113 -0.01 20.18 -7.66
CA THR A 113 0.87 19.06 -8.03
C THR A 113 2.29 19.27 -7.48
N LEU A 114 2.80 20.50 -7.54
CA LEU A 114 4.13 20.83 -7.02
C LEU A 114 4.19 20.70 -5.49
N ALA A 115 3.14 21.09 -4.77
CA ALA A 115 3.08 20.96 -3.32
C ALA A 115 3.15 19.49 -2.85
N TYR A 116 2.52 18.57 -3.59
CA TYR A 116 2.67 17.13 -3.35
C TYR A 116 4.03 16.59 -3.78
N LEU A 117 4.55 16.97 -4.95
CA LEU A 117 5.87 16.54 -5.42
C LEU A 117 7.02 16.97 -4.51
N THR A 118 6.90 18.16 -3.92
CA THR A 118 7.85 18.70 -2.93
C THR A 118 7.57 18.20 -1.51
N LEU A 119 6.57 17.32 -1.35
CA LEU A 119 6.19 16.69 -0.09
C LEU A 119 5.77 17.69 0.98
N GLN A 120 5.30 18.88 0.60
CA GLN A 120 4.83 19.91 1.53
C GLN A 120 3.38 19.70 1.92
N LYS A 121 2.55 19.17 1.02
CA LYS A 121 1.11 19.01 1.28
C LYS A 121 0.86 17.74 2.10
N GLN A 122 0.10 17.85 3.18
CA GLN A 122 -0.37 16.71 3.99
C GLN A 122 -1.84 16.38 3.69
N SER A 123 -2.67 17.40 3.45
CA SER A 123 -4.08 17.28 3.08
C SER A 123 -4.52 18.50 2.28
N GLU A 124 -5.77 18.53 1.82
CA GLU A 124 -6.31 19.67 1.06
C GLU A 124 -6.15 21.04 1.75
N VAL A 125 -6.16 21.07 3.08
CA VAL A 125 -6.14 22.32 3.88
C VAL A 125 -4.85 22.52 4.67
N ARG A 126 -3.90 21.58 4.58
CA ARG A 126 -2.72 21.59 5.45
C ARG A 126 -1.44 21.26 4.68
N SER A 127 -0.46 22.12 4.88
CA SER A 127 0.89 21.96 4.37
C SER A 127 1.91 22.13 5.49
N GLU A 128 2.85 21.19 5.58
CA GLU A 128 3.94 21.15 6.56
C GLU A 128 5.20 20.57 5.88
N PRO A 129 6.43 20.92 6.29
CA PRO A 129 7.64 20.33 5.73
C PRO A 129 7.63 18.80 5.83
N GLY A 130 7.70 18.10 4.69
CA GLY A 130 7.61 16.64 4.65
C GLY A 130 6.19 16.07 4.83
N GLY A 131 5.15 16.91 4.85
CA GLY A 131 3.75 16.58 5.12
C GLY A 131 3.27 15.23 4.58
N SER A 132 3.25 15.03 3.25
CA SER A 132 2.79 13.76 2.66
C SER A 132 3.68 12.60 3.11
N TYR A 133 5.00 12.72 3.05
CA TYR A 133 5.88 11.61 3.44
C TYR A 133 5.75 11.21 4.92
N LEU A 134 5.67 12.21 5.81
CA LEU A 134 5.49 11.98 7.25
C LEU A 134 4.12 11.38 7.56
N LEU A 135 3.09 11.75 6.80
CA LEU A 135 1.75 11.17 6.92
C LEU A 135 1.77 9.65 6.76
N HIS A 136 2.58 9.14 5.82
CA HIS A 136 2.73 7.70 5.54
C HIS A 136 3.85 7.03 6.34
N LEU A 137 4.64 7.79 7.11
CA LEU A 137 5.80 7.23 7.82
C LEU A 137 5.38 6.17 8.85
N PRO A 138 4.36 6.37 9.71
CA PRO A 138 3.97 5.37 10.70
C PRO A 138 3.54 4.04 10.06
N SER A 139 2.80 4.09 8.96
CA SER A 139 2.35 2.88 8.25
C SER A 139 3.54 2.20 7.58
N THR A 140 4.41 2.96 6.92
CA THR A 140 5.62 2.47 6.26
C THR A 140 6.53 1.73 7.24
N LEU A 141 6.76 2.29 8.44
CA LEU A 141 7.54 1.64 9.48
C LEU A 141 6.85 0.37 10.00
N SER A 142 5.54 0.39 10.13
CA SER A 142 4.77 -0.76 10.59
C SER A 142 4.78 -1.91 9.59
N LEU A 143 4.77 -1.59 8.30
CA LEU A 143 4.85 -2.56 7.22
C LEU A 143 6.17 -3.32 7.20
N VAL A 144 7.26 -2.78 7.78
CA VAL A 144 8.51 -3.55 7.97
C VAL A 144 8.24 -4.85 8.74
N ILE A 145 7.31 -4.83 9.70
CA ILE A 145 6.92 -5.99 10.52
C ILE A 145 5.72 -6.70 9.90
N LEU A 146 4.73 -5.98 9.36
CA LEU A 146 3.46 -6.58 8.93
C LEU A 146 3.52 -7.28 7.57
N ILE A 147 4.34 -6.78 6.63
CA ILE A 147 4.53 -7.42 5.31
C ILE A 147 4.92 -8.90 5.43
N PRO A 148 5.97 -9.29 6.19
CA PRO A 148 6.37 -10.69 6.26
C PRO A 148 5.31 -11.57 6.91
N LEU A 149 4.50 -11.03 7.83
CA LEU A 149 3.35 -11.74 8.41
C LEU A 149 2.29 -12.03 7.35
N TYR A 150 1.95 -11.01 6.57
CA TYR A 150 0.99 -11.13 5.46
C TYR A 150 1.46 -12.12 4.40
N ILE A 151 2.70 -12.00 3.92
CA ILE A 151 3.28 -12.92 2.94
C ILE A 151 3.29 -14.35 3.50
N SER A 152 3.69 -14.55 4.76
CA SER A 152 3.69 -15.87 5.39
C SER A 152 2.29 -16.47 5.44
N ALA A 153 1.28 -15.69 5.83
CA ALA A 153 -0.11 -16.14 5.86
C ALA A 153 -0.60 -16.56 4.46
N VAL A 154 -0.30 -15.77 3.43
CA VAL A 154 -0.66 -16.10 2.03
C VAL A 154 0.07 -17.36 1.57
N LEU A 155 1.37 -17.48 1.84
CA LEU A 155 2.14 -18.68 1.48
C LEU A 155 1.57 -19.93 2.14
N LEU A 156 1.24 -19.87 3.44
CA LEU A 156 0.62 -20.97 4.17
C LEU A 156 -0.77 -21.32 3.61
N LEU A 157 -1.63 -20.31 3.38
CA LEU A 157 -2.97 -20.47 2.81
C LEU A 157 -2.94 -21.21 1.47
N PHE A 158 -1.99 -20.86 0.60
CA PHE A 158 -1.81 -21.49 -0.72
C PHE A 158 -0.83 -22.68 -0.70
N ARG A 159 -0.46 -23.19 0.48
CA ARG A 159 0.43 -24.35 0.67
C ARG A 159 1.75 -24.22 -0.12
N ARG A 160 2.33 -23.03 -0.06
CA ARG A 160 3.61 -22.65 -0.67
C ARG A 160 4.74 -22.82 0.35
N PRO A 161 5.97 -23.12 -0.10
CA PRO A 161 7.11 -23.24 0.79
C PRO A 161 7.38 -21.91 1.49
N LEU A 162 7.41 -21.95 2.83
CA LEU A 162 7.78 -20.83 3.69
C LEU A 162 9.16 -21.11 4.28
N ILE A 163 10.14 -20.29 3.93
CA ILE A 163 11.53 -20.44 4.39
C ILE A 163 11.99 -19.14 4.99
N TRP A 164 12.84 -19.16 6.02
CA TRP A 164 13.47 -17.94 6.51
C TRP A 164 14.93 -17.86 6.07
N ASN A 165 15.25 -16.95 5.15
CA ASN A 165 16.63 -16.71 4.72
C ASN A 165 17.19 -15.40 5.31
N SER A 166 17.85 -15.50 6.47
CA SER A 166 18.42 -14.35 7.18
C SER A 166 19.49 -13.59 6.37
N ARG A 167 20.17 -14.24 5.42
CA ARG A 167 21.17 -13.57 4.56
C ARG A 167 20.54 -12.50 3.66
N ARG A 168 19.23 -12.60 3.41
CA ARG A 168 18.46 -11.66 2.60
C ARG A 168 17.79 -10.55 3.41
N LEU A 169 18.12 -10.41 4.70
CA LEU A 169 17.62 -9.30 5.53
C LEU A 169 18.29 -7.96 5.24
N ARG A 170 19.48 -7.95 4.62
CA ARG A 170 20.24 -6.71 4.36
C ARG A 170 19.45 -5.65 3.58
N PRO A 171 18.75 -5.97 2.47
CA PRO A 171 17.95 -4.98 1.76
C PRO A 171 16.85 -4.38 2.63
N ILE A 172 16.21 -5.17 3.51
CA ILE A 172 15.18 -4.66 4.44
C ILE A 172 15.80 -3.62 5.37
N LEU A 173 16.93 -3.95 6.01
CA LEU A 173 17.60 -3.02 6.92
C LEU A 173 18.04 -1.73 6.20
N ILE A 174 18.62 -1.85 5.01
CA ILE A 174 19.06 -0.69 4.20
C ILE A 174 17.86 0.17 3.81
N THR A 175 16.77 -0.43 3.34
CA THR A 175 15.57 0.30 2.91
C THR A 175 14.88 0.98 4.09
N THR A 176 14.77 0.32 5.24
CA THR A 176 14.22 0.93 6.46
C THR A 176 15.10 2.09 6.93
N ALA A 177 16.41 1.91 6.97
CA ALA A 177 17.33 2.99 7.35
C ALA A 177 17.26 4.17 6.37
N ALA A 178 17.18 3.91 5.07
CA ALA A 178 17.03 4.95 4.05
C ALA A 178 15.70 5.70 4.18
N ALA A 179 14.59 5.01 4.49
CA ALA A 179 13.29 5.65 4.69
C ALA A 179 13.30 6.59 5.91
N VAL A 180 13.87 6.14 7.03
CA VAL A 180 14.02 6.98 8.25
C VAL A 180 14.95 8.15 7.98
N LEU A 181 16.08 7.93 7.30
CA LEU A 181 17.00 8.99 6.94
C LEU A 181 16.35 10.02 6.01
N PHE A 182 15.54 9.56 5.05
CA PHE A 182 14.81 10.45 4.15
C PHE A 182 13.77 11.29 4.90
N ALA A 183 13.00 10.69 5.82
CA ALA A 183 12.09 11.44 6.70
C ALA A 183 12.82 12.51 7.52
N TRP A 184 13.98 12.14 8.08
CA TRP A 184 14.81 13.05 8.87
C TRP A 184 15.35 14.21 8.01
N LEU A 185 15.77 13.94 6.77
CA LEU A 185 16.23 14.99 5.84
C LEU A 185 15.11 15.96 5.44
N LEU A 186 13.88 15.48 5.29
CA LEU A 186 12.72 16.33 4.94
C LEU A 186 12.28 17.25 6.08
N THR A 187 12.34 16.76 7.31
CA THR A 187 11.95 17.53 8.51
C THR A 187 13.07 18.39 9.05
N SER A 188 14.33 17.97 8.86
CA SER A 188 15.50 18.54 9.54
C SER A 188 15.34 18.61 11.07
N SER A 189 14.43 17.82 11.66
CA SER A 189 14.11 17.83 13.09
C SER A 189 13.67 16.44 13.56
N LEU A 190 14.36 15.91 14.57
CA LEU A 190 13.96 14.65 15.20
C LEU A 190 12.60 14.79 15.91
N ASP A 191 12.30 15.97 16.46
CA ASP A 191 11.05 16.21 17.18
C ASP A 191 9.84 16.11 16.25
N GLN A 192 9.94 16.64 15.03
CA GLN A 192 8.87 16.52 14.04
C GLN A 192 8.67 15.06 13.59
N LEU A 193 9.76 14.32 13.43
CA LEU A 193 9.70 12.90 13.12
C LEU A 193 9.02 12.10 14.24
N LEU A 194 9.40 12.33 15.50
CA LEU A 194 8.76 11.67 16.66
C LEU A 194 7.30 12.09 16.81
N HIS A 195 6.98 13.37 16.59
CA HIS A 195 5.62 13.87 16.63
C HIS A 195 4.71 13.13 15.63
N SER A 196 5.19 12.84 14.41
CA SER A 196 4.42 12.05 13.44
C SER A 196 4.08 10.63 13.91
N LEU A 197 4.84 10.07 14.87
CA LEU A 197 4.63 8.73 15.42
C LEU A 197 3.70 8.73 16.65
N GLU A 198 3.35 9.90 17.17
CA GLU A 198 2.53 10.07 18.38
C GLU A 198 1.23 10.83 18.10
N ASP A 199 1.20 11.69 17.09
CA ASP A 199 0.03 12.48 16.73
C ASP A 199 -1.12 11.57 16.24
N PRO A 200 -2.31 11.65 16.87
CA PRO A 200 -3.45 10.80 16.54
C PRO A 200 -3.86 10.84 15.06
N ARG A 201 -3.64 11.95 14.34
CA ARG A 201 -4.04 12.08 12.92
C ARG A 201 -3.14 11.27 12.01
N TYR A 202 -1.83 11.34 12.25
CA TYR A 202 -0.85 10.53 11.52
C TYR A 202 -1.10 9.04 11.76
N LEU A 203 -1.39 8.66 13.01
CA LEU A 203 -1.73 7.29 13.36
C LEU A 203 -3.08 6.85 12.79
N ALA A 204 -4.10 7.73 12.76
CA ALA A 204 -5.39 7.44 12.15
C ALA A 204 -5.26 7.18 10.65
N HIS A 205 -4.50 8.03 9.94
CA HIS A 205 -4.17 7.79 8.54
C HIS A 205 -3.42 6.46 8.36
N SER A 206 -2.41 6.21 9.19
CA SER A 206 -1.66 4.96 9.18
C SER A 206 -2.55 3.72 9.33
N VAL A 207 -3.53 3.73 10.23
CA VAL A 207 -4.48 2.61 10.38
C VAL A 207 -5.28 2.37 9.10
N ARG A 208 -5.72 3.43 8.41
CA ARG A 208 -6.43 3.30 7.12
C ARG A 208 -5.55 2.68 6.06
N GLU A 209 -4.28 3.09 5.99
CA GLU A 209 -3.29 2.50 5.09
C GLU A 209 -3.01 1.03 5.40
N LEU A 210 -2.83 0.68 6.68
CA LEU A 210 -2.62 -0.70 7.12
C LEU A 210 -3.84 -1.60 6.87
N ALA A 211 -5.04 -1.04 6.81
CA ALA A 211 -6.25 -1.74 6.36
C ALA A 211 -6.36 -1.81 4.83
N THR A 212 -5.79 -0.83 4.12
CA THR A 212 -5.87 -0.70 2.66
C THR A 212 -4.88 -1.63 1.96
N PHE A 213 -3.60 -1.55 2.29
CA PHE A 213 -2.53 -2.22 1.55
C PHE A 213 -2.66 -3.75 1.47
N PRO A 214 -3.00 -4.48 2.56
CA PRO A 214 -3.17 -5.92 2.49
C PRO A 214 -4.31 -6.37 1.58
N LEU A 215 -5.32 -5.51 1.35
CA LEU A 215 -6.51 -5.87 0.57
C LEU A 215 -6.40 -5.48 -0.89
N VAL A 216 -5.71 -4.37 -1.22
CA VAL A 216 -5.65 -3.89 -2.62
C VAL A 216 -4.23 -3.92 -3.22
N PHE A 217 -3.17 -3.70 -2.44
CA PHE A 217 -1.79 -3.60 -2.96
C PHE A 217 -1.14 -4.97 -3.07
N PHE A 218 -0.99 -5.66 -1.94
CA PHE A 218 -0.20 -6.88 -1.84
C PHE A 218 -0.75 -8.09 -2.60
N PRO A 219 -2.09 -8.28 -2.75
CA PRO A 219 -2.63 -9.45 -3.43
C PRO A 219 -2.21 -9.54 -4.91
N LEU A 220 -2.13 -8.40 -5.62
CA LEU A 220 -1.85 -8.37 -7.06
C LEU A 220 -0.49 -8.97 -7.43
N PRO A 221 0.66 -8.47 -6.91
CA PRO A 221 1.95 -9.06 -7.23
C PRO A 221 2.07 -10.51 -6.74
N LEU A 222 1.52 -10.84 -5.56
CA LEU A 222 1.54 -12.22 -5.05
C LEU A 222 0.76 -13.17 -5.93
N ALA A 223 -0.40 -12.78 -6.45
CA ALA A 223 -1.19 -13.63 -7.34
C ALA A 223 -0.35 -14.14 -8.52
N LEU A 224 0.39 -13.23 -9.17
CA LEU A 224 1.22 -13.55 -10.34
C LEU A 224 2.53 -14.26 -9.96
N TRP A 225 3.17 -13.90 -8.85
CA TRP A 225 4.36 -14.60 -8.39
C TRP A 225 4.06 -16.04 -7.98
N LEU A 226 2.91 -16.28 -7.34
CA LEU A 226 2.50 -17.60 -6.89
C LEU A 226 1.91 -18.46 -8.02
N ALA A 227 1.29 -17.87 -9.04
CA ALA A 227 0.76 -18.61 -10.19
C ALA A 227 1.83 -19.47 -10.89
N GLY A 228 3.07 -18.98 -10.95
CA GLY A 228 4.22 -19.70 -11.52
C GLY A 228 4.97 -20.62 -10.54
N THR A 229 4.39 -20.94 -9.38
CA THR A 229 4.97 -21.87 -8.40
C THR A 229 4.08 -23.10 -8.25
N GLN A 230 4.67 -24.28 -8.05
CA GLN A 230 3.94 -25.50 -7.74
C GLN A 230 3.71 -25.59 -6.23
N PRO A 231 2.52 -26.03 -5.76
CA PRO A 231 2.31 -26.32 -4.35
C PRO A 231 3.28 -27.42 -3.92
N GLU A 232 3.81 -27.35 -2.70
CA GLU A 232 4.60 -28.49 -2.19
C GLU A 232 3.65 -29.65 -1.86
N THR A 233 3.82 -30.76 -2.58
CA THR A 233 3.07 -32.01 -2.34
C THR A 233 3.65 -32.80 -1.16
N SER A 234 4.93 -32.58 -0.83
CA SER A 234 5.59 -33.25 0.30
C SER A 234 5.36 -32.47 1.59
N ARG A 235 4.99 -33.19 2.65
CA ARG A 235 4.68 -32.72 4.01
C ARG A 235 5.90 -32.15 4.78
N ARG A 236 6.86 -31.51 4.09
CA ARG A 236 8.08 -30.97 4.68
C ARG A 236 7.70 -29.76 5.53
N SER A 237 7.52 -30.02 6.83
CA SER A 237 7.40 -29.08 7.96
C SER A 237 6.99 -27.65 7.55
N GLN A 238 5.69 -27.40 7.45
CA GLN A 238 5.10 -26.05 7.42
C GLN A 238 5.20 -25.35 8.79
N ASN A 239 6.23 -25.66 9.58
CA ASN A 239 6.43 -25.03 10.87
C ASN A 239 6.76 -23.56 10.64
N LEU A 240 6.01 -22.70 11.30
CA LEU A 240 6.24 -21.27 11.28
C LEU A 240 7.69 -20.98 11.70
N PRO A 241 8.50 -20.30 10.87
CA PRO A 241 9.85 -19.96 11.26
C PRO A 241 9.86 -19.12 12.54
N LYS A 242 10.81 -19.37 13.46
CA LYS A 242 10.93 -18.62 14.72
C LYS A 242 10.94 -17.10 14.50
N GLY A 243 11.54 -16.62 13.41
CA GLY A 243 11.53 -15.21 13.04
C GLY A 243 10.13 -14.63 12.83
N ILE A 244 9.21 -15.39 12.23
CA ILE A 244 7.81 -14.97 12.07
C ILE A 244 7.08 -14.91 13.41
N ALA A 245 7.36 -15.85 14.32
CA ALA A 245 6.78 -15.82 15.67
C ALA A 245 7.21 -14.56 16.45
N VAL A 246 8.48 -14.16 16.35
CA VAL A 246 8.98 -12.91 16.95
C VAL A 246 8.28 -11.69 16.35
N LEU A 247 8.09 -11.66 15.03
CA LEU A 247 7.39 -10.56 14.36
C LEU A 247 5.91 -10.48 14.75
N LEU A 248 5.24 -11.62 14.97
CA LEU A 248 3.87 -11.63 15.48
C LEU A 248 3.78 -11.00 16.87
N LEU A 249 4.71 -11.33 17.77
CA LEU A 249 4.76 -10.74 19.11
C LEU A 249 5.05 -9.24 19.08
N ALA A 250 5.87 -8.78 18.13
CA ALA A 250 6.16 -7.36 17.94
C ALA A 250 5.02 -6.58 17.26
N ALA A 251 4.26 -7.21 16.37
CA ALA A 251 3.16 -6.57 15.65
C ALA A 251 1.99 -6.19 16.56
N LEU A 252 1.69 -6.99 17.58
CA LEU A 252 0.57 -6.76 18.50
C LEU A 252 0.66 -5.40 19.23
N PRO A 253 1.73 -5.06 19.97
CA PRO A 253 1.83 -3.77 20.64
C PRO A 253 1.86 -2.61 19.64
N LEU A 254 2.55 -2.77 18.50
CA LEU A 254 2.64 -1.74 17.47
C LEU A 254 1.27 -1.38 16.86
N LEU A 255 0.48 -2.39 16.51
CA LEU A 255 -0.88 -2.20 16.01
C LEU A 255 -1.79 -1.64 17.10
N SER A 256 -1.63 -2.11 18.35
CA SER A 256 -2.42 -1.63 19.47
C SER A 256 -2.22 -0.13 19.69
N ILE A 257 -0.97 0.36 19.66
CA ILE A 257 -0.66 1.79 19.80
C ILE A 257 -1.31 2.60 18.68
N GLN A 258 -1.16 2.16 17.44
CA GLN A 258 -1.73 2.84 16.27
C GLN A 258 -3.25 2.89 16.26
N VAL A 259 -3.93 1.92 16.87
CA VAL A 259 -5.39 1.89 16.94
C VAL A 259 -5.90 2.64 18.16
N LEU A 260 -5.30 2.43 19.34
CA LEU A 260 -5.80 2.97 20.61
C LEU A 260 -5.65 4.50 20.69
N ILE A 261 -4.54 5.07 20.20
CA ILE A 261 -4.32 6.52 20.28
C ILE A 261 -5.38 7.29 19.45
N PRO A 262 -5.61 6.99 18.16
CA PRO A 262 -6.68 7.62 17.39
C PRO A 262 -8.07 7.43 17.98
N LEU A 263 -8.39 6.24 18.48
CA LEU A 263 -9.69 5.97 19.10
C LEU A 263 -9.93 6.83 20.34
N GLN A 264 -8.90 7.02 21.17
CA GLN A 264 -8.98 7.88 22.36
C GLN A 264 -9.12 9.36 22.00
N ALA A 265 -8.58 9.79 20.86
CA ALA A 265 -8.70 11.16 20.37
C ALA A 265 -10.04 11.45 19.65
N GLY A 266 -10.86 10.42 19.38
CA GLY A 266 -12.12 10.51 18.63
C GLY A 266 -11.86 10.65 17.14
N ILE A 267 -11.90 9.54 16.40
CA ILE A 267 -11.56 9.46 14.97
C ILE A 267 -12.39 10.43 14.11
N ASP A 268 -13.66 10.56 14.46
CA ASP A 268 -14.67 11.45 13.90
C ASP A 268 -14.32 12.94 14.04
N ASN A 269 -13.50 13.32 15.04
CA ASN A 269 -12.96 14.67 15.20
C ASN A 269 -11.62 14.89 14.49
N LEU A 270 -10.95 13.81 14.05
CA LEU A 270 -9.67 13.86 13.35
C LEU A 270 -9.85 14.01 11.84
N ALA A 271 -10.96 13.49 11.29
CA ALA A 271 -11.35 13.69 9.91
C ALA A 271 -11.89 15.10 9.69
N GLN A 272 -11.76 15.62 8.46
CA GLN A 272 -12.49 16.82 8.07
C GLN A 272 -13.99 16.50 8.06
N GLN A 273 -14.82 17.47 8.48
CA GLN A 273 -16.27 17.31 8.55
C GLN A 273 -16.91 17.97 7.33
N PRO A 274 -17.15 17.22 6.24
CA PRO A 274 -17.78 17.77 5.06
C PRO A 274 -19.26 18.07 5.33
N ASP A 275 -19.85 18.95 4.51
CA ASP A 275 -21.25 19.38 4.67
C ASP A 275 -22.25 18.21 4.68
N PHE A 276 -21.96 17.11 3.99
CA PHE A 276 -22.83 15.93 3.96
C PHE A 276 -22.71 15.03 5.21
N ALA A 277 -21.79 15.34 6.14
CA ALA A 277 -21.51 14.54 7.33
C ALA A 277 -21.29 15.42 8.57
N HIS A 278 -22.28 16.26 8.89
CA HIS A 278 -22.25 17.15 10.05
C HIS A 278 -22.04 16.43 11.39
N ASP A 279 -22.52 15.19 11.52
CA ASP A 279 -22.35 14.36 12.72
C ASP A 279 -21.02 13.57 12.73
N GLY A 280 -20.12 13.86 11.79
CA GLY A 280 -18.86 13.16 11.60
C GLY A 280 -18.96 11.97 10.62
N LEU A 281 -17.79 11.47 10.22
CA LEU A 281 -17.68 10.31 9.32
C LEU A 281 -17.39 9.04 10.13
N SER A 282 -18.17 7.99 9.88
CA SER A 282 -17.90 6.68 10.47
C SER A 282 -16.57 6.08 9.95
N ILE A 283 -15.94 5.23 10.76
CA ILE A 283 -14.71 4.51 10.37
C ILE A 283 -14.91 3.72 9.07
N ASN A 284 -16.08 3.09 8.90
CA ASN A 284 -16.40 2.33 7.68
C ASN A 284 -16.45 3.25 6.46
N TYR A 285 -16.97 4.46 6.61
CA TYR A 285 -16.97 5.46 5.55
C TYR A 285 -15.55 5.87 5.18
N LEU A 286 -14.75 6.27 6.17
CA LEU A 286 -13.36 6.69 5.97
C LEU A 286 -12.55 5.60 5.25
N LEU A 287 -12.70 4.33 5.65
CA LEU A 287 -12.06 3.20 4.97
C LEU A 287 -12.59 3.01 3.55
N ALA A 288 -13.92 3.02 3.35
CA ALA A 288 -14.54 2.79 2.06
C ALA A 288 -14.09 3.82 1.01
N SER A 289 -14.05 5.11 1.37
CA SER A 289 -13.56 6.17 0.47
C SER A 289 -12.06 6.07 0.23
N HIS A 290 -11.28 5.74 1.26
CA HIS A 290 -9.82 5.65 1.20
C HIS A 290 -9.32 4.57 0.23
N TYR A 291 -10.04 3.46 0.05
CA TYR A 291 -9.65 2.48 -0.99
C TYR A 291 -9.57 3.11 -2.38
N PHE A 292 -10.51 3.99 -2.73
CA PHE A 292 -10.57 4.64 -4.04
C PHE A 292 -9.45 5.65 -4.25
N GLU A 293 -9.04 6.34 -3.19
CA GLU A 293 -7.93 7.29 -3.18
C GLU A 293 -6.60 6.63 -3.60
N HIS A 294 -6.45 5.33 -3.36
CA HIS A 294 -5.25 4.55 -3.63
C HIS A 294 -5.32 3.65 -4.88
N VAL A 295 -6.23 3.93 -5.82
CA VAL A 295 -6.32 3.16 -7.08
C VAL A 295 -5.05 3.31 -7.91
N LEU A 296 -4.57 4.54 -8.11
CA LEU A 296 -3.34 4.80 -8.89
C LEU A 296 -2.11 4.19 -8.21
N ASP A 297 -2.03 4.33 -6.89
CA ASP A 297 -0.97 3.77 -6.04
C ASP A 297 -0.85 2.26 -6.21
N THR A 298 -1.97 1.56 -6.22
CA THR A 298 -2.04 0.10 -6.39
C THR A 298 -1.42 -0.35 -7.71
N ILE A 299 -1.69 0.39 -8.80
CA ILE A 299 -1.14 0.12 -10.13
C ILE A 299 0.37 0.36 -10.13
N PHE A 300 0.82 1.53 -9.65
CA PHE A 300 2.25 1.86 -9.57
C PHE A 300 3.03 0.86 -8.72
N PHE A 301 2.55 0.56 -7.51
CA PHE A 301 3.13 -0.41 -6.60
C PHE A 301 3.31 -1.77 -7.28
N THR A 302 2.27 -2.26 -7.96
CA THR A 302 2.30 -3.55 -8.66
C THR A 302 3.34 -3.56 -9.79
N LEU A 303 3.38 -2.50 -10.61
CA LEU A 303 4.36 -2.36 -11.69
C LEU A 303 5.80 -2.31 -11.16
N LEU A 304 6.02 -1.57 -10.08
CA LEU A 304 7.33 -1.47 -9.43
C LEU A 304 7.76 -2.79 -8.81
N CYS A 305 6.84 -3.51 -8.15
CA CYS A 305 7.09 -4.88 -7.70
C CYS A 305 7.49 -5.80 -8.85
N PHE A 306 6.88 -5.69 -10.03
CA PHE A 306 7.29 -6.46 -11.22
C PHE A 306 8.61 -6.01 -11.83
N ALA A 307 8.99 -4.74 -11.66
CA ALA A 307 10.31 -4.27 -12.01
C ALA A 307 11.40 -4.93 -11.15
N ILE A 308 11.15 -5.06 -9.84
CA ILE A 308 12.10 -5.66 -8.89
C ILE A 308 12.09 -7.19 -8.98
N ILE A 309 10.91 -7.82 -8.99
CA ILE A 309 10.71 -9.26 -9.12
C ILE A 309 9.73 -9.53 -10.26
N PRO A 310 10.24 -9.82 -11.47
CA PRO A 310 9.38 -10.05 -12.62
C PRO A 310 8.56 -11.34 -12.47
N PRO A 311 7.27 -11.34 -12.86
CA PRO A 311 6.40 -12.51 -12.77
C PRO A 311 6.97 -13.70 -13.56
N ARG A 312 6.67 -14.91 -13.08
CA ARG A 312 7.13 -16.16 -13.70
C ARG A 312 6.15 -16.58 -14.78
N GLY A 313 6.59 -16.43 -16.03
CA GLY A 313 5.79 -16.78 -17.20
C GLY A 313 5.40 -15.52 -17.94
N GLY A 314 5.85 -15.41 -19.20
CA GLY A 314 5.12 -14.55 -20.10
C GLY A 314 3.72 -15.13 -20.19
N PHE A 315 2.70 -14.38 -19.80
CA PHE A 315 1.32 -14.62 -20.24
C PHE A 315 1.23 -14.79 -21.77
N TRP A 316 2.31 -14.43 -22.49
CA TRP A 316 2.47 -14.40 -23.93
C TRP A 316 3.50 -15.39 -24.51
N THR A 317 4.26 -16.13 -23.69
CA THR A 317 5.11 -17.20 -24.23
C THR A 317 4.31 -18.49 -24.24
N TYR A 318 3.28 -18.54 -25.09
CA TYR A 318 2.85 -19.80 -25.66
C TYR A 318 4.07 -20.32 -26.42
N SER A 319 4.80 -21.28 -25.84
CA SER A 319 5.75 -22.03 -26.64
C SER A 319 4.94 -22.72 -27.71
N SER A 320 5.07 -22.27 -28.95
CA SER A 320 4.66 -22.97 -30.16
C SER A 320 5.54 -24.21 -30.35
N SER A 321 5.55 -25.09 -29.35
CA SER A 321 6.09 -26.45 -29.47
C SER A 321 4.92 -27.40 -29.68
N TYR A 322 4.17 -27.14 -30.75
CA TYR A 322 3.48 -28.20 -31.49
C TYR A 322 4.41 -28.54 -32.65
N ASN A 323 5.13 -29.64 -32.49
CA ASN A 323 5.49 -30.50 -33.61
C ASN A 323 4.22 -31.22 -34.07
#